data_AF-A0A1W1XQ80-F1
#
_entry.id   AF-A0A1W1XQ80-F1
#
_cell.length_a   1.000
_cell.length_b   1.000
_cell.length_c   1.000
_cell.angle_alpha   90.00
_cell.angle_beta   90.00
_cell.angle_gamma   90.00
#
_symmetry.space_group_name_H-M   'P 1'
#
loop_
_entity.id
_entity.type
_entity.pdbx_description
1 polymer ?
#
loop_
_entity_poly.entity_id
_entity_poly.type
_entity_poly.pdbx_seq_one_letter_code
_entity_poly.pdbx_strand_id
1 'polypeptide(L)'
;MWKLICAVICCVFILAGCSGGGANSDAAAPPVPLAVIAQAPRTAAADVASYAVPQTGWYWNPAEGGRGYAIEVQGNQIFLVAFMYETNGVATWYASTLTQQANGQYAGELMRYAGGQTLGGAYKAPSSNRIAYVVAAFSSAGSGNLLITPVNGDQPVSTAIQRFPISTPNAFSTSAAGFQNGWYWNDAEGGRGYFVEVQGTQAFVAAFMYDSSGQPTWYVANATLNGGQQLSGPMLQYAGGQSLLSGYKTASQKPGNSGNISFSLNGGQGGSIVLPGGGVVASKRFSFNPDPPASPPSCSSPQVYINGACTTPTASAEVRPVLMLLVSPSPVGTTYQAELCWGGASDDNCDLLGNSVFVSIDDLRDPNEDMPATLAYVKQVEDELNAMLSRIWSAKTIPSRSTVLSILSQAIEQDLADEGLTAVPTATKAFVDAGYPAANPSTVVPVCNAPQVLSDGVCKNPAVVCTSPKILQNGECVTPLPLKVDPIYGYMEIPTPVSHASQDYICKSWQVIGAPIKLSSCGLKAGSKGGYSVVENDNSGPADVCYRITYKDRSTPEKLCFITMASGEVKQPACYSCGTTGPGVNLVELDSFKPK
;
A
#
# COMPACT_ATOMS: atom_id res chain seq x y z
N MET A 1 16.60 28.13 -0.69
CA MET A 1 16.20 28.60 0.65
C MET A 1 16.65 27.52 1.62
N TRP A 2 17.95 27.42 1.88
CA TRP A 2 18.55 26.23 2.50
C TRP A 2 19.88 26.63 3.15
N LYS A 3 19.87 26.94 4.45
CA LYS A 3 21.06 27.31 5.27
C LYS A 3 20.74 27.22 6.77
N LEU A 4 20.32 26.05 7.29
CA LEU A 4 20.14 25.88 8.75
C LEU A 4 20.14 24.43 9.31
N ILE A 5 20.88 23.50 8.71
CA ILE A 5 21.26 22.25 9.38
C ILE A 5 22.80 22.11 9.40
N CYS A 6 23.44 22.82 10.33
CA CYS A 6 24.85 22.62 10.69
C CYS A 6 25.09 23.22 12.09
N ALA A 7 25.65 22.42 13.02
CA ALA A 7 25.52 22.57 14.48
C ALA A 7 24.08 22.33 15.00
N VAL A 8 23.83 21.78 16.19
CA VAL A 8 24.56 21.95 17.47
C VAL A 8 24.78 20.65 18.25
N ILE A 9 25.92 20.57 18.95
CA ILE A 9 26.12 19.76 20.15
C ILE A 9 26.49 20.71 21.32
N CYS A 10 25.96 20.42 22.52
CA CYS A 10 26.31 20.96 23.86
C CYS A 10 25.80 22.34 24.39
N CYS A 11 25.27 22.27 25.63
CA CYS A 11 25.42 23.22 26.77
C CYS A 11 24.44 24.40 27.06
N VAL A 12 23.32 24.10 27.74
CA VAL A 12 23.07 24.38 29.20
C VAL A 12 22.80 25.83 29.75
N PHE A 13 21.57 26.02 30.29
CA PHE A 13 21.07 26.96 31.37
C PHE A 13 21.19 28.52 31.18
N ILE A 14 20.30 29.42 31.68
CA ILE A 14 19.12 29.32 32.59
C ILE A 14 18.06 30.47 32.39
N LEU A 15 16.78 30.17 32.67
CA LEU A 15 15.58 31.01 33.02
C LEU A 15 14.98 32.18 32.16
N ALA A 16 13.65 32.02 31.94
CA ALA A 16 12.51 32.99 31.99
C ALA A 16 12.14 33.90 30.77
N GLY A 17 10.89 33.77 30.27
CA GLY A 17 10.38 34.64 29.17
C GLY A 17 8.98 34.45 28.51
N CYS A 18 7.99 33.77 29.13
CA CYS A 18 6.53 33.78 28.79
C CYS A 18 5.96 33.45 27.36
N SER A 19 5.05 32.45 27.32
CA SER A 19 3.85 32.27 26.43
C SER A 19 3.97 32.19 24.88
N GLY A 20 3.23 31.31 24.16
CA GLY A 20 2.43 30.12 24.57
C GLY A 20 1.33 29.65 23.57
N GLY A 21 1.24 28.33 23.32
CA GLY A 21 0.11 27.61 22.65
C GLY A 21 0.04 27.65 21.10
N GLY A 22 -0.46 26.63 20.38
CA GLY A 22 -0.79 25.24 20.78
C GLY A 22 -1.68 24.44 19.77
N ALA A 23 -1.29 23.17 19.53
CA ALA A 23 -2.09 21.99 19.08
C ALA A 23 -2.72 21.85 17.66
N ASN A 24 -2.38 20.73 16.98
CA ASN A 24 -3.26 19.71 16.32
C ASN A 24 -4.14 20.10 15.08
N SER A 25 -4.53 19.21 14.14
CA SER A 25 -4.14 17.82 13.76
C SER A 25 -4.89 17.32 12.49
N ASP A 26 -4.27 16.43 11.69
CA ASP A 26 -4.80 15.27 10.93
C ASP A 26 -5.93 15.31 9.83
N ALA A 27 -5.68 14.50 8.77
CA ALA A 27 -6.57 13.53 8.06
C ALA A 27 -7.62 13.90 6.96
N ALA A 28 -7.23 13.64 5.69
CA ALA A 28 -7.74 12.61 4.72
C ALA A 28 -9.23 12.42 4.25
N ALA A 29 -9.42 12.54 2.91
CA ALA A 29 -10.11 11.62 1.94
C ALA A 29 -11.63 11.23 2.11
N PRO A 30 -12.29 10.41 1.22
CA PRO A 30 -12.08 9.93 -0.18
C PRO A 30 -13.28 10.39 -1.12
N PRO A 31 -13.98 9.66 -2.05
CA PRO A 31 -13.84 8.37 -2.77
C PRO A 31 -14.11 8.41 -4.33
N VAL A 32 -15.04 7.60 -4.91
CA VAL A 32 -15.16 7.22 -6.36
C VAL A 32 -16.63 6.93 -6.81
N PRO A 33 -16.95 6.74 -8.13
CA PRO A 33 -17.37 5.41 -8.63
C PRO A 33 -16.97 5.02 -10.10
N LEU A 34 -17.32 3.78 -10.52
CA LEU A 34 -16.94 3.03 -11.75
C LEU A 34 -17.78 3.40 -13.01
N ALA A 35 -17.58 2.93 -14.27
CA ALA A 35 -16.81 1.81 -14.89
C ALA A 35 -16.14 2.26 -16.25
N VAL A 36 -15.84 1.51 -17.34
CA VAL A 36 -16.28 0.24 -18.02
C VAL A 36 -15.05 -0.44 -18.73
N ILE A 37 -15.20 -1.62 -19.38
CA ILE A 37 -14.13 -2.48 -19.94
C ILE A 37 -13.79 -2.23 -21.43
N ALA A 38 -12.50 -2.27 -21.78
CA ALA A 38 -11.97 -2.58 -23.12
C ALA A 38 -10.70 -3.47 -23.01
N GLN A 39 -10.38 -4.28 -24.02
CA GLN A 39 -9.25 -5.23 -23.98
C GLN A 39 -7.94 -4.60 -24.48
N ALA A 40 -6.86 -4.74 -23.71
CA ALA A 40 -5.55 -4.17 -24.01
C ALA A 40 -4.64 -5.15 -24.79
N PRO A 41 -3.69 -4.64 -25.62
CA PRO A 41 -2.67 -5.47 -26.27
C PRO A 41 -1.67 -6.05 -25.26
N ARG A 42 -1.06 -7.19 -25.58
CA ARG A 42 -0.01 -7.81 -24.75
C ARG A 42 1.25 -6.94 -24.75
N THR A 43 1.49 -6.24 -23.65
CA THR A 43 2.81 -5.67 -23.32
C THR A 43 3.83 -6.77 -23.05
N ALA A 44 5.11 -6.44 -23.19
CA ALA A 44 6.17 -7.29 -22.65
C ALA A 44 5.98 -7.43 -21.13
N ALA A 45 6.34 -8.58 -20.57
CA ALA A 45 6.35 -8.77 -19.13
C ALA A 45 7.39 -7.82 -18.52
N ALA A 46 6.93 -6.89 -17.67
CA ALA A 46 7.81 -6.36 -16.65
C ALA A 46 8.12 -7.51 -15.68
N ASP A 47 9.39 -7.65 -15.28
CA ASP A 47 9.75 -8.54 -14.18
C ASP A 47 9.14 -7.96 -12.90
N VAL A 48 7.95 -8.44 -12.55
CA VAL A 48 7.26 -8.07 -11.33
C VAL A 48 8.10 -8.60 -10.17
N ALA A 49 8.45 -7.73 -9.22
CA ALA A 49 9.10 -8.14 -7.98
C ALA A 49 8.21 -9.15 -7.26
N SER A 50 8.53 -10.44 -7.41
CA SER A 50 7.68 -11.53 -6.94
C SER A 50 7.66 -11.53 -5.42
N TYR A 51 6.49 -11.36 -4.83
CA TYR A 51 6.32 -11.54 -3.39
C TYR A 51 6.73 -12.95 -2.98
N ALA A 52 7.28 -13.06 -1.78
CA ALA A 52 7.78 -14.32 -1.24
C ALA A 52 6.64 -15.32 -0.99
N VAL A 53 6.95 -16.61 -1.05
CA VAL A 53 6.04 -17.65 -0.56
C VAL A 53 6.15 -17.70 0.97
N PRO A 54 5.05 -17.49 1.73
CA PRO A 54 5.08 -17.55 3.19
C PRO A 54 5.34 -18.97 3.71
N GLN A 55 5.66 -19.08 4.99
CA GLN A 55 5.67 -20.35 5.71
C GLN A 55 4.30 -20.62 6.36
N THR A 56 3.97 -21.90 6.54
CA THR A 56 2.88 -22.29 7.45
C THR A 56 3.29 -21.97 8.89
N GLY A 57 2.48 -21.18 9.58
CA GLY A 57 2.75 -20.77 10.96
C GLY A 57 1.71 -19.79 11.53
N TRP A 58 1.90 -19.46 12.81
CA TRP A 58 1.22 -18.40 13.52
C TRP A 58 1.94 -17.08 13.27
N TYR A 59 1.19 -16.05 12.86
CA TYR A 59 1.68 -14.72 12.56
C TYR A 59 1.00 -13.68 13.47
N TRP A 60 1.70 -12.60 13.75
CA TRP A 60 1.26 -11.50 14.60
C TRP A 60 1.84 -10.17 14.11
N ASN A 61 1.30 -9.05 14.56
CA ASN A 61 1.99 -7.76 14.48
C ASN A 61 2.69 -7.51 15.83
N PRO A 62 4.02 -7.35 15.87
CA PRO A 62 4.75 -7.04 17.11
C PRO A 62 4.25 -5.81 17.87
N ALA A 63 3.68 -4.82 17.16
CA ALA A 63 3.12 -3.61 17.76
C ALA A 63 1.68 -3.80 18.32
N GLU A 64 1.02 -4.94 18.04
CA GLU A 64 -0.40 -5.15 18.34
C GLU A 64 -0.68 -6.52 19.00
N GLY A 65 0.05 -6.80 20.09
CA GLY A 65 -0.09 -8.04 20.86
C GLY A 65 -1.51 -8.27 21.40
N GLY A 66 -2.02 -9.49 21.24
CA GLY A 66 -3.36 -9.90 21.70
C GLY A 66 -4.33 -10.30 20.59
N ARG A 67 -3.95 -10.10 19.32
CA ARG A 67 -4.56 -10.67 18.10
C ARG A 67 -3.54 -11.52 17.33
N GLY A 68 -3.99 -12.33 16.39
CA GLY A 68 -3.08 -13.18 15.59
C GLY A 68 -3.70 -13.77 14.33
N TYR A 69 -2.87 -14.36 13.49
CA TYR A 69 -3.20 -14.88 12.17
C TYR A 69 -2.57 -16.25 11.97
N ALA A 70 -3.38 -17.31 11.94
CA ALA A 70 -2.88 -18.63 11.55
C ALA A 70 -2.91 -18.75 10.02
N ILE A 71 -1.74 -18.99 9.42
CA ILE A 71 -1.55 -19.13 7.98
C ILE A 71 -1.05 -20.54 7.69
N GLU A 72 -1.67 -21.21 6.73
CA GLU A 72 -1.16 -22.43 6.13
C GLU A 72 -1.04 -22.29 4.61
N VAL A 73 0.02 -22.83 4.03
CA VAL A 73 0.26 -22.86 2.58
C VAL A 73 0.03 -24.25 2.00
N GLN A 74 -0.72 -24.33 0.89
CA GLN A 74 -0.87 -25.53 0.07
C GLN A 74 -0.79 -25.14 -1.41
N GLY A 75 0.34 -25.42 -2.08
CA GLY A 75 0.55 -25.04 -3.47
C GLY A 75 0.42 -23.52 -3.69
N ASN A 76 -0.42 -23.12 -4.64
CA ASN A 76 -0.74 -21.73 -4.96
C ASN A 76 -1.88 -21.12 -4.10
N GLN A 77 -2.22 -21.72 -2.96
CA GLN A 77 -3.26 -21.21 -2.06
C GLN A 77 -2.73 -21.10 -0.63
N ILE A 78 -3.23 -20.12 0.12
CA ILE A 78 -3.06 -20.05 1.58
C ILE A 78 -4.43 -20.01 2.27
N PHE A 79 -4.57 -20.74 3.38
CA PHE A 79 -5.72 -20.64 4.26
C PHE A 79 -5.34 -19.84 5.50
N LEU A 80 -6.00 -18.69 5.65
CA LEU A 80 -5.76 -17.70 6.69
C LEU A 80 -6.96 -17.65 7.65
N VAL A 81 -6.71 -17.71 8.95
CA VAL A 81 -7.72 -17.37 9.97
C VAL A 81 -7.17 -16.29 10.90
N ALA A 82 -7.90 -15.18 10.97
CA ALA A 82 -7.63 -14.05 11.84
C ALA A 82 -8.39 -14.21 13.17
N PHE A 83 -7.65 -14.23 14.28
CA PHE A 83 -8.16 -14.33 15.65
C PHE A 83 -8.24 -12.92 16.25
N MET A 84 -9.47 -12.44 16.43
CA MET A 84 -9.81 -11.02 16.56
C MET A 84 -10.85 -10.79 17.66
N TYR A 85 -11.31 -9.55 17.79
CA TYR A 85 -12.46 -9.16 18.60
C TYR A 85 -13.47 -8.37 17.74
N GLU A 86 -14.71 -8.25 18.21
CA GLU A 86 -15.65 -7.25 17.68
C GLU A 86 -15.38 -5.87 18.31
N THR A 87 -16.05 -4.82 17.84
CA THR A 87 -15.90 -3.45 18.39
C THR A 87 -16.27 -3.34 19.88
N ASN A 88 -17.14 -4.21 20.39
CA ASN A 88 -17.47 -4.31 21.82
C ASN A 88 -16.46 -5.14 22.65
N GLY A 89 -15.44 -5.72 22.01
CA GLY A 89 -14.40 -6.51 22.66
C GLY A 89 -14.73 -7.98 22.93
N VAL A 90 -15.87 -8.52 22.47
CA VAL A 90 -16.06 -9.99 22.48
C VAL A 90 -15.15 -10.64 21.45
N ALA A 91 -14.65 -11.85 21.72
CA ALA A 91 -13.84 -12.60 20.76
C ALA A 91 -14.62 -12.84 19.45
N THR A 92 -13.91 -12.91 18.34
CA THR A 92 -14.45 -13.28 17.02
C THR A 92 -13.34 -13.87 16.14
N TRP A 93 -13.71 -14.48 15.03
CA TRP A 93 -12.72 -14.98 14.07
C TRP A 93 -13.23 -14.86 12.64
N TYR A 94 -12.28 -14.70 11.72
CA TYR A 94 -12.54 -14.56 10.29
C TYR A 94 -11.64 -15.53 9.54
N ALA A 95 -12.19 -16.26 8.56
CA ALA A 95 -11.41 -17.19 7.73
C ALA A 95 -11.43 -16.77 6.25
N SER A 96 -10.37 -17.12 5.52
CA SER A 96 -10.23 -16.86 4.09
C SER A 96 -9.34 -17.91 3.43
N THR A 97 -9.73 -18.37 2.25
CA THR A 97 -8.80 -19.03 1.32
C THR A 97 -8.37 -18.00 0.30
N LEU A 98 -7.07 -17.72 0.24
CA LEU A 98 -6.47 -16.70 -0.63
C LEU A 98 -5.67 -17.41 -1.73
N THR A 99 -5.96 -17.08 -2.99
CA THR A 99 -5.30 -17.68 -4.16
C THR A 99 -4.16 -16.79 -4.63
N GLN A 100 -3.03 -17.39 -5.00
CA GLN A 100 -1.89 -16.67 -5.53
C GLN A 100 -2.21 -16.00 -6.88
N GLN A 101 -1.83 -14.73 -6.99
CA GLN A 101 -2.01 -13.86 -8.13
C GLN A 101 -0.74 -13.85 -9.01
N ALA A 102 -0.83 -13.34 -10.23
CA ALA A 102 0.29 -13.33 -11.19
C ALA A 102 1.51 -12.50 -10.74
N ASN A 103 1.37 -11.63 -9.72
CA ASN A 103 2.46 -10.88 -9.09
C ASN A 103 3.08 -11.59 -7.86
N GLY A 104 2.55 -12.75 -7.44
CA GLY A 104 2.97 -13.47 -6.24
C GLY A 104 2.19 -13.16 -4.96
N GLN A 105 1.35 -12.11 -4.93
CA GLN A 105 0.44 -11.84 -3.80
C GLN A 105 -0.62 -12.93 -3.67
N TYR A 106 -1.25 -13.08 -2.51
CA TYR A 106 -2.41 -13.95 -2.32
C TYR A 106 -3.66 -13.10 -2.07
N ALA A 107 -4.77 -13.37 -2.77
CA ALA A 107 -5.99 -12.57 -2.66
C ALA A 107 -7.26 -13.43 -2.56
N GLY A 108 -8.29 -12.92 -1.88
CA GLY A 108 -9.56 -13.62 -1.69
C GLY A 108 -10.53 -12.93 -0.73
N GLU A 109 -11.62 -13.63 -0.39
CA GLU A 109 -12.72 -13.11 0.43
C GLU A 109 -12.53 -13.46 1.91
N LEU A 110 -12.69 -12.48 2.81
CA LEU A 110 -12.64 -12.68 4.25
C LEU A 110 -14.05 -12.86 4.82
N MET A 111 -14.28 -14.02 5.42
CA MET A 111 -15.59 -14.49 5.87
C MET A 111 -15.67 -14.49 7.40
N ARG A 112 -16.69 -13.82 7.95
CA ARG A 112 -17.11 -13.96 9.36
C ARG A 112 -18.12 -15.09 9.47
N TYR A 113 -17.98 -15.93 10.49
CA TYR A 113 -18.90 -17.03 10.76
C TYR A 113 -19.72 -16.80 12.04
N ALA A 114 -20.88 -17.45 12.15
CA ALA A 114 -21.74 -17.37 13.33
C ALA A 114 -22.61 -18.62 13.50
N GLY A 115 -23.10 -18.84 14.71
CA GLY A 115 -24.20 -19.75 14.97
C GLY A 115 -23.88 -21.24 15.03
N GLY A 116 -22.62 -21.67 14.93
CA GLY A 116 -22.24 -23.09 14.97
C GLY A 116 -22.20 -23.70 16.38
N GLN A 117 -21.49 -24.82 16.54
CA GLN A 117 -21.45 -25.60 17.78
C GLN A 117 -20.51 -25.06 18.88
N THR A 118 -20.84 -25.36 20.14
CA THR A 118 -19.95 -25.11 21.29
C THR A 118 -18.86 -26.17 21.41
N LEU A 119 -17.85 -25.92 22.26
CA LEU A 119 -16.73 -26.82 22.52
C LEU A 119 -17.15 -28.30 22.72
N GLY A 120 -18.03 -28.56 23.68
CA GLY A 120 -18.61 -29.90 23.95
C GLY A 120 -20.02 -30.10 23.37
N GLY A 121 -20.46 -29.23 22.45
CA GLY A 121 -21.81 -29.26 21.90
C GLY A 121 -21.95 -30.20 20.71
N ALA A 122 -23.17 -30.70 20.50
CA ALA A 122 -23.54 -31.42 19.28
C ALA A 122 -23.32 -30.57 18.02
N TYR A 123 -23.05 -31.23 16.88
CA TYR A 123 -22.78 -30.54 15.62
C TYR A 123 -23.91 -29.57 15.24
N LYS A 124 -23.50 -28.39 14.78
CA LYS A 124 -24.37 -27.37 14.22
C LYS A 124 -23.59 -26.58 13.17
N ALA A 125 -24.06 -26.63 11.92
CA ALA A 125 -23.47 -25.88 10.83
C ALA A 125 -23.57 -24.36 11.09
N PRO A 126 -22.49 -23.59 10.94
CA PRO A 126 -22.53 -22.14 11.06
C PRO A 126 -23.07 -21.46 9.79
N SER A 127 -23.59 -20.25 9.93
CA SER A 127 -23.74 -19.31 8.81
C SER A 127 -22.43 -18.55 8.59
N SER A 128 -22.25 -18.00 7.40
CA SER A 128 -21.10 -17.15 7.06
C SER A 128 -21.53 -15.93 6.24
N ASN A 129 -20.80 -14.82 6.41
CA ASN A 129 -20.98 -13.57 5.68
C ASN A 129 -19.60 -13.03 5.26
N ARG A 130 -19.47 -12.54 4.03
CA ARG A 130 -18.28 -11.78 3.62
C ARG A 130 -18.27 -10.42 4.33
N ILE A 131 -17.13 -10.05 4.90
CA ILE A 131 -16.94 -8.77 5.60
C ILE A 131 -15.85 -7.89 4.97
N ALA A 132 -14.87 -8.48 4.29
CA ALA A 132 -13.83 -7.77 3.57
C ALA A 132 -13.30 -8.61 2.39
N TYR A 133 -12.51 -7.99 1.53
CA TYR A 133 -11.50 -8.67 0.73
C TYR A 133 -10.15 -8.54 1.42
N VAL A 134 -9.25 -9.50 1.22
CA VAL A 134 -7.87 -9.45 1.74
C VAL A 134 -6.88 -9.67 0.61
N VAL A 135 -5.82 -8.87 0.60
CA VAL A 135 -4.59 -9.11 -0.18
C VAL A 135 -3.44 -9.29 0.81
N ALA A 136 -2.77 -10.44 0.75
CA ALA A 136 -1.58 -10.74 1.53
C ALA A 136 -0.34 -10.66 0.63
N ALA A 137 0.59 -9.78 1.00
CA ALA A 137 1.82 -9.51 0.27
C ALA A 137 3.03 -9.77 1.19
N PHE A 138 3.86 -10.75 0.86
CA PHE A 138 4.98 -11.18 1.70
C PHE A 138 6.32 -10.65 1.15
N SER A 139 7.08 -9.97 2.00
CA SER A 139 8.44 -9.52 1.69
C SER A 139 9.48 -10.60 1.97
N SER A 140 9.19 -11.54 2.88
CA SER A 140 9.98 -12.75 3.08
C SER A 140 9.09 -13.91 3.51
N ALA A 141 9.65 -15.12 3.57
CA ALA A 141 8.91 -16.30 4.03
C ALA A 141 8.36 -16.15 5.47
N GLY A 142 8.96 -15.26 6.28
CA GLY A 142 8.55 -14.97 7.65
C GLY A 142 7.77 -13.66 7.86
N SER A 143 7.70 -12.78 6.85
CA SER A 143 7.22 -11.39 7.00
C SER A 143 6.37 -10.92 5.82
N GLY A 144 5.31 -10.17 6.10
CA GLY A 144 4.44 -9.61 5.07
C GLY A 144 3.47 -8.57 5.60
N ASN A 145 2.48 -8.23 4.78
CA ASN A 145 1.44 -7.25 5.08
C ASN A 145 0.09 -7.74 4.55
N LEU A 146 -0.95 -7.57 5.36
CA LEU A 146 -2.35 -7.83 5.01
C LEU A 146 -3.04 -6.49 4.73
N LEU A 147 -3.42 -6.25 3.47
CA LEU A 147 -4.34 -5.18 3.11
C LEU A 147 -5.77 -5.73 3.18
N ILE A 148 -6.59 -5.14 4.05
CA ILE A 148 -7.96 -5.56 4.34
C ILE A 148 -8.90 -4.47 3.84
N THR A 149 -9.78 -4.79 2.87
CA THR A 149 -10.72 -3.84 2.25
C THR A 149 -12.16 -4.21 2.63
N PRO A 150 -12.80 -3.48 3.56
CA PRO A 150 -14.15 -3.76 4.04
C PRO A 150 -15.23 -3.68 2.94
N VAL A 151 -16.24 -4.57 2.98
CA VAL A 151 -17.34 -4.56 1.98
C VAL A 151 -18.43 -3.52 2.24
N ASN A 152 -18.40 -2.84 3.38
CA ASN A 152 -19.33 -1.77 3.75
C ASN A 152 -18.87 -0.37 3.31
N GLY A 153 -17.64 -0.24 2.77
CA GLY A 153 -17.07 1.05 2.35
C GLY A 153 -16.24 1.77 3.42
N ASP A 154 -15.98 1.15 4.58
CA ASP A 154 -14.98 1.64 5.54
C ASP A 154 -13.57 1.67 4.91
N GLN A 155 -12.66 2.47 5.46
CA GLN A 155 -11.31 2.61 4.91
C GLN A 155 -10.54 1.29 4.94
N PRO A 156 -9.74 0.98 3.90
CA PRO A 156 -8.85 -0.17 3.91
C PRO A 156 -7.81 -0.06 5.05
N VAL A 157 -7.55 -1.18 5.72
CA VAL A 157 -6.58 -1.26 6.81
C VAL A 157 -5.40 -2.15 6.39
N SER A 158 -4.19 -1.62 6.54
CA SER A 158 -2.94 -2.34 6.29
C SER A 158 -2.38 -2.84 7.63
N THR A 159 -2.15 -4.14 7.77
CA THR A 159 -1.52 -4.73 8.97
C THR A 159 -0.26 -5.51 8.59
N ALA A 160 0.90 -5.01 9.04
CA ALA A 160 2.15 -5.75 8.95
C ALA A 160 2.10 -7.00 9.84
N ILE A 161 2.59 -8.13 9.34
CA ILE A 161 2.60 -9.42 10.04
C ILE A 161 3.98 -10.08 9.94
N GLN A 162 4.39 -10.72 11.03
CA GLN A 162 5.60 -11.52 11.14
C GLN A 162 5.24 -12.87 11.77
N ARG A 163 5.96 -13.95 11.42
CA ARG A 163 5.78 -15.25 12.07
C ARG A 163 6.22 -15.16 13.54
N PHE A 164 5.53 -15.85 14.44
CA PHE A 164 5.80 -15.80 15.87
C PHE A 164 6.83 -16.87 16.29
N PRO A 165 7.90 -16.52 17.03
CA PRO A 165 8.84 -17.51 17.58
C PRO A 165 8.24 -18.19 18.82
N ILE A 166 7.91 -19.47 18.69
CA ILE A 166 7.27 -20.30 19.74
C ILE A 166 8.33 -21.01 20.60
N SER A 167 9.48 -21.37 20.03
CA SER A 167 10.56 -22.03 20.76
C SER A 167 11.27 -21.11 21.76
N THR A 168 11.96 -21.73 22.73
CA THR A 168 12.70 -21.06 23.82
C THR A 168 14.18 -21.47 23.79
N PRO A 169 15.16 -20.54 23.71
CA PRO A 169 15.01 -19.09 23.53
C PRO A 169 14.23 -18.71 22.26
N ASN A 170 13.74 -17.46 22.21
CA ASN A 170 12.82 -16.94 21.18
C ASN A 170 13.45 -16.79 19.78
N ALA A 171 13.91 -17.92 19.22
CA ALA A 171 14.41 -18.09 17.88
C ALA A 171 13.66 -19.27 17.24
N PHE A 172 13.55 -19.28 15.91
CA PHE A 172 12.88 -20.38 15.21
C PHE A 172 13.69 -21.68 15.31
N SER A 173 12.98 -22.78 15.53
CA SER A 173 13.56 -24.13 15.47
C SER A 173 12.64 -25.07 14.68
N THR A 174 13.25 -25.99 13.93
CA THR A 174 12.54 -27.00 13.13
C THR A 174 11.63 -27.83 14.02
N SER A 175 10.40 -28.09 13.57
CA SER A 175 9.46 -28.95 14.29
C SER A 175 10.04 -30.35 14.53
N ALA A 176 9.98 -30.84 15.77
CA ALA A 176 10.29 -32.23 16.12
C ALA A 176 9.08 -33.17 15.99
N ALA A 177 7.95 -32.70 15.45
CA ALA A 177 6.73 -33.48 15.31
C ALA A 177 6.79 -34.47 14.13
N GLY A 178 6.27 -35.67 14.36
CA GLY A 178 5.96 -36.68 13.32
C GLY A 178 4.67 -36.36 12.55
N PHE A 179 4.21 -35.12 12.59
CA PHE A 179 3.06 -34.60 11.86
C PHE A 179 3.34 -33.18 11.39
N GLN A 180 2.62 -32.73 10.36
CA GLN A 180 2.83 -31.43 9.74
C GLN A 180 2.14 -30.32 10.55
N ASN A 181 2.79 -29.17 10.69
CA ASN A 181 2.13 -27.94 11.16
C ASN A 181 0.99 -27.54 10.20
N GLY A 182 -0.02 -26.86 10.72
CA GLY A 182 -1.19 -26.42 9.95
C GLY A 182 -2.52 -26.70 10.65
N TRP A 183 -3.58 -26.77 9.86
CA TRP A 183 -4.96 -26.94 10.31
C TRP A 183 -5.37 -28.40 10.40
N TYR A 184 -6.02 -28.73 11.51
CA TYR A 184 -6.68 -30.01 11.76
C TYR A 184 -8.17 -29.77 12.00
N TRP A 185 -9.00 -30.64 11.42
CA TRP A 185 -10.46 -30.53 11.45
C TRP A 185 -11.12 -31.91 11.37
N ASN A 186 -12.43 -31.94 11.60
CA ASN A 186 -13.31 -33.07 11.39
C ASN A 186 -14.31 -32.71 10.27
N ASP A 187 -14.37 -33.49 9.20
CA ASP A 187 -15.26 -33.20 8.07
C ASP A 187 -16.74 -33.50 8.37
N ALA A 188 -17.02 -34.33 9.37
CA ALA A 188 -18.37 -34.48 9.93
C ALA A 188 -18.80 -33.28 10.81
N GLU A 189 -17.88 -32.34 11.11
CA GLU A 189 -18.12 -31.20 12.01
C GLU A 189 -17.59 -29.87 11.45
N GLY A 190 -17.78 -29.65 10.14
CA GLY A 190 -17.34 -28.44 9.45
C GLY A 190 -17.92 -27.15 10.08
N GLY A 191 -17.03 -26.29 10.58
CA GLY A 191 -17.41 -25.04 11.25
C GLY A 191 -16.60 -24.72 12.51
N ARG A 192 -15.85 -25.71 13.02
CA ARG A 192 -14.77 -25.55 14.01
C ARG A 192 -13.45 -26.07 13.45
N GLY A 193 -12.32 -25.60 13.98
CA GLY A 193 -10.99 -25.98 13.51
C GLY A 193 -9.89 -25.70 14.52
N TYR A 194 -8.77 -26.42 14.37
CA TYR A 194 -7.64 -26.44 15.29
C TYR A 194 -6.34 -26.22 14.52
N PHE A 195 -5.72 -25.04 14.66
CA PHE A 195 -4.38 -24.79 14.16
C PHE A 195 -3.36 -25.34 15.15
N VAL A 196 -2.36 -26.05 14.64
CA VAL A 196 -1.25 -26.60 15.43
C VAL A 196 0.07 -26.20 14.77
N GLU A 197 0.89 -25.45 15.50
CA GLU A 197 2.27 -25.19 15.12
C GLU A 197 3.23 -25.68 16.21
N VAL A 198 4.20 -26.48 15.80
CA VAL A 198 5.31 -26.93 16.64
C VAL A 198 6.62 -26.30 16.11
N GLN A 199 7.44 -25.77 17.01
CA GLN A 199 8.80 -25.30 16.77
C GLN A 199 9.72 -25.97 17.80
N GLY A 200 10.65 -26.81 17.34
CA GLY A 200 11.39 -27.72 18.23
C GLY A 200 10.43 -28.67 18.93
N THR A 201 10.43 -28.66 20.26
CA THR A 201 9.46 -29.38 21.10
C THR A 201 8.34 -28.49 21.66
N GLN A 202 8.37 -27.17 21.43
CA GLN A 202 7.35 -26.25 21.93
C GLN A 202 6.26 -26.06 20.87
N ALA A 203 5.01 -25.91 21.32
CA ALA A 203 3.86 -25.83 20.44
C ALA A 203 2.88 -24.73 20.86
N PHE A 204 2.33 -24.06 19.84
CA PHE A 204 1.19 -23.16 19.96
C PHE A 204 0.00 -23.79 19.23
N VAL A 205 -1.12 -23.88 19.93
CA VAL A 205 -2.39 -24.36 19.41
C VAL A 205 -3.40 -23.21 19.45
N ALA A 206 -4.14 -23.00 18.37
CA ALA A 206 -5.29 -22.11 18.36
C ALA A 206 -6.54 -22.85 17.89
N ALA A 207 -7.66 -22.70 18.60
CA ALA A 207 -8.91 -23.39 18.29
C ALA A 207 -10.06 -22.39 18.13
N PHE A 208 -10.83 -22.50 17.05
CA PHE A 208 -11.99 -21.65 16.78
C PHE A 208 -13.30 -22.45 16.81
N MET A 209 -14.34 -21.85 17.38
CA MET A 209 -15.70 -22.42 17.54
C MET A 209 -16.68 -21.31 17.94
N TYR A 210 -17.73 -21.61 18.72
CA TYR A 210 -18.77 -20.67 19.16
C TYR A 210 -19.10 -20.86 20.65
N ASP A 211 -19.73 -19.85 21.26
CA ASP A 211 -20.37 -19.98 22.58
C ASP A 211 -21.84 -20.44 22.48
N SER A 212 -22.54 -20.55 23.61
CA SER A 212 -23.94 -21.01 23.67
C SER A 212 -24.96 -20.08 23.00
N SER A 213 -24.60 -18.84 22.70
CA SER A 213 -25.41 -17.92 21.88
C SER A 213 -25.14 -18.10 20.37
N GLY A 214 -24.05 -18.79 20.02
CA GLY A 214 -23.56 -18.88 18.65
C GLY A 214 -22.63 -17.73 18.25
N GLN A 215 -22.20 -16.86 19.17
CA GLN A 215 -21.14 -15.90 18.89
C GLN A 215 -19.82 -16.66 18.66
N PRO A 216 -19.07 -16.41 17.57
CA PRO A 216 -17.74 -17.00 17.37
C PRO A 216 -16.84 -16.73 18.56
N THR A 217 -16.08 -17.74 18.96
CA THR A 217 -15.13 -17.65 20.08
C THR A 217 -13.89 -18.45 19.74
N TRP A 218 -12.78 -18.13 20.40
CA TRP A 218 -11.52 -18.81 20.19
C TRP A 218 -10.75 -19.01 21.49
N TYR A 219 -9.79 -19.92 21.41
CA TYR A 219 -8.93 -20.36 22.50
C TYR A 219 -7.52 -20.55 21.98
N VAL A 220 -6.54 -20.36 22.86
CA VAL A 220 -5.13 -20.68 22.58
C VAL A 220 -4.57 -21.55 23.70
N ALA A 221 -3.65 -22.45 23.36
CA ALA A 221 -2.96 -23.30 24.32
C ALA A 221 -1.48 -23.42 23.95
N ASN A 222 -0.60 -23.16 24.92
CA ASN A 222 0.81 -23.51 24.84
C ASN A 222 0.96 -24.97 25.31
N ALA A 223 1.74 -25.76 24.58
CA ALA A 223 1.97 -27.17 24.87
C ALA A 223 3.43 -27.57 24.59
N THR A 224 3.86 -28.71 25.13
CA THR A 224 5.14 -29.34 24.81
C THR A 224 4.88 -30.69 24.14
N LEU A 225 5.63 -30.99 23.10
CA LEU A 225 5.55 -32.20 22.29
C LEU A 225 6.05 -33.43 23.06
N ASN A 226 5.22 -34.48 23.10
CA ASN A 226 5.55 -35.77 23.69
C ASN A 226 5.47 -36.88 22.61
N GLY A 227 6.43 -37.81 22.62
CA GLY A 227 6.50 -38.95 21.69
C GLY A 227 6.48 -38.60 20.20
N GLY A 228 6.82 -37.35 19.84
CA GLY A 228 6.72 -36.81 18.47
C GLY A 228 5.29 -36.60 17.94
N GLN A 229 4.25 -37.07 18.65
CA GLN A 229 2.88 -37.20 18.11
C GLN A 229 1.81 -36.60 19.02
N GLN A 230 2.13 -36.32 20.29
CA GLN A 230 1.17 -35.89 21.30
C GLN A 230 1.44 -34.46 21.78
N LEU A 231 0.36 -33.70 22.00
CA LEU A 231 0.37 -32.39 22.63
C LEU A 231 -0.73 -32.33 23.70
N SER A 232 -0.50 -31.59 24.78
CA SER A 232 -1.56 -31.23 25.73
C SER A 232 -1.27 -29.87 26.35
N GLY A 233 -2.32 -29.05 26.54
CA GLY A 233 -2.21 -27.73 27.15
C GLY A 233 -3.56 -27.16 27.60
N PRO A 234 -3.58 -26.23 28.57
CA PRO A 234 -4.80 -25.57 29.03
C PRO A 234 -5.32 -24.59 27.97
N MET A 235 -6.62 -24.65 27.66
CA MET A 235 -7.28 -23.73 26.73
C MET A 235 -7.51 -22.37 27.39
N LEU A 236 -6.68 -21.39 27.08
CA LEU A 236 -6.79 -20.00 27.54
C LEU A 236 -7.76 -19.21 26.64
N GLN A 237 -8.47 -18.25 27.22
CA GLN A 237 -9.29 -17.27 26.50
C GLN A 237 -8.80 -15.86 26.78
N TYR A 238 -8.93 -15.00 25.77
CA TYR A 238 -8.67 -13.55 25.89
C TYR A 238 -9.94 -12.77 25.54
N ALA A 239 -10.00 -11.51 25.94
CA ALA A 239 -11.13 -10.61 25.73
C ALA A 239 -10.68 -9.15 25.63
N GLY A 240 -11.54 -8.29 25.09
CA GLY A 240 -11.41 -6.85 25.20
C GLY A 240 -10.43 -6.19 24.22
N GLY A 241 -9.70 -6.93 23.40
CA GLY A 241 -8.75 -6.38 22.43
C GLY A 241 -9.40 -5.64 21.25
N GLN A 242 -8.58 -5.30 20.24
CA GLN A 242 -9.01 -4.50 19.08
C GLN A 242 -9.86 -5.28 18.07
N SER A 243 -10.71 -4.57 17.32
CA SER A 243 -11.42 -5.15 16.18
C SER A 243 -10.53 -5.25 14.95
N LEU A 244 -11.07 -5.83 13.87
CA LEU A 244 -10.37 -5.93 12.60
C LEU A 244 -9.91 -4.56 12.03
N LEU A 245 -10.70 -3.51 12.29
CA LEU A 245 -10.55 -2.18 11.68
C LEU A 245 -10.21 -1.06 12.67
N SER A 246 -10.26 -1.32 13.99
CA SER A 246 -9.85 -0.33 14.99
C SER A 246 -8.35 -0.35 15.24
N GLY A 247 -7.78 0.80 15.59
CA GLY A 247 -6.42 0.90 16.13
C GLY A 247 -6.19 0.04 17.38
N TYR A 248 -4.91 -0.07 17.78
CA TYR A 248 -4.47 -0.99 18.82
C TYR A 248 -5.23 -0.85 20.14
N LYS A 249 -5.59 -2.00 20.72
CA LYS A 249 -6.20 -2.13 22.03
C LYS A 249 -5.80 -3.47 22.61
N THR A 250 -5.13 -3.43 23.76
CA THR A 250 -4.62 -4.63 24.45
C THR A 250 -5.75 -5.58 24.85
N ALA A 251 -5.50 -6.89 24.71
CA ALA A 251 -6.41 -7.93 25.14
C ALA A 251 -5.99 -8.46 26.52
N SER A 252 -6.97 -8.68 27.42
CA SER A 252 -6.73 -9.31 28.71
C SER A 252 -7.09 -10.80 28.66
N GLN A 253 -6.29 -11.64 29.32
CA GLN A 253 -6.66 -13.04 29.53
C GLN A 253 -7.85 -13.10 30.50
N LYS A 254 -8.85 -13.93 30.21
CA LYS A 254 -9.90 -14.26 31.18
C LYS A 254 -9.29 -15.07 32.34
N PRO A 255 -9.73 -14.87 33.60
CA PRO A 255 -9.26 -15.67 34.72
C PRO A 255 -9.48 -17.18 34.51
N GLY A 256 -8.45 -17.98 34.79
CA GLY A 256 -8.48 -19.44 34.64
C GLY A 256 -8.23 -19.94 33.21
N ASN A 257 -8.78 -21.11 32.92
CA ASN A 257 -8.75 -21.76 31.60
C ASN A 257 -10.04 -22.58 31.40
N SER A 258 -10.30 -23.04 30.18
CA SER A 258 -11.48 -23.86 29.84
C SER A 258 -11.21 -25.37 29.84
N GLY A 259 -10.27 -25.83 30.68
CA GLY A 259 -9.76 -27.21 30.71
C GLY A 259 -8.64 -27.45 29.70
N ASN A 260 -8.06 -28.66 29.71
CA ASN A 260 -7.02 -29.05 28.77
C ASN A 260 -7.60 -29.61 27.47
N ILE A 261 -6.99 -29.22 26.35
CA ILE A 261 -7.09 -29.91 25.07
C ILE A 261 -5.87 -30.81 24.90
N SER A 262 -6.06 -31.99 24.33
CA SER A 262 -4.99 -32.92 23.99
C SER A 262 -5.12 -33.43 22.56
N PHE A 263 -3.99 -33.61 21.87
CA PHE A 263 -3.90 -34.09 20.50
C PHE A 263 -3.06 -35.36 20.44
N SER A 264 -3.41 -36.28 19.54
CA SER A 264 -2.55 -37.37 19.08
C SER A 264 -2.65 -37.43 17.56
N LEU A 265 -1.61 -36.99 16.84
CA LEU A 265 -1.63 -36.74 15.40
C LEU A 265 -0.55 -37.56 14.68
N ASN A 266 -0.95 -38.32 13.65
CA ASN A 266 -0.11 -39.33 13.02
C ASN A 266 0.11 -39.02 11.53
N GLY A 267 1.19 -38.29 11.20
CA GLY A 267 1.73 -38.21 9.84
C GLY A 267 0.78 -37.77 8.71
N GLY A 268 -0.29 -37.02 9.02
CA GLY A 268 -1.30 -36.60 8.05
C GLY A 268 -2.38 -37.63 7.70
N GLN A 269 -2.23 -38.90 8.12
CA GLN A 269 -3.28 -39.93 7.94
C GLN A 269 -4.47 -39.75 8.89
N GLY A 270 -4.34 -38.89 9.89
CA GLY A 270 -5.37 -38.52 10.83
C GLY A 270 -4.86 -38.50 12.27
N GLY A 271 -5.79 -38.45 13.21
CA GLY A 271 -5.51 -38.45 14.64
C GLY A 271 -6.76 -38.17 15.46
N SER A 272 -6.58 -38.03 16.77
CA SER A 272 -7.66 -37.67 17.70
C SER A 272 -7.36 -36.40 18.47
N ILE A 273 -8.41 -35.64 18.76
CA ILE A 273 -8.38 -34.46 19.62
C ILE A 273 -9.32 -34.74 20.79
N VAL A 274 -8.79 -34.78 22.00
CA VAL A 274 -9.57 -34.87 23.23
C VAL A 274 -9.84 -33.46 23.73
N LEU A 275 -11.11 -33.09 23.76
CA LEU A 275 -11.57 -31.78 24.23
C LEU A 275 -11.75 -31.78 25.75
N PRO A 276 -11.75 -30.60 26.39
CA PRO A 276 -12.20 -30.44 27.78
C PRO A 276 -13.56 -31.12 28.02
N GLY A 277 -13.65 -31.90 29.09
CA GLY A 277 -14.78 -32.79 29.37
C GLY A 277 -14.62 -34.22 28.80
N GLY A 278 -13.55 -34.51 28.06
CA GLY A 278 -13.21 -35.86 27.60
C GLY A 278 -13.84 -36.29 26.27
N GLY A 279 -14.58 -35.41 25.60
CA GLY A 279 -15.12 -35.69 24.26
C GLY A 279 -14.00 -35.86 23.23
N VAL A 280 -14.05 -36.96 22.45
CA VAL A 280 -13.03 -37.29 21.45
C VAL A 280 -13.52 -36.95 20.05
N VAL A 281 -12.75 -36.13 19.34
CA VAL A 281 -12.99 -35.72 17.95
C VAL A 281 -11.98 -36.44 17.06
N ALA A 282 -12.48 -37.17 16.05
CA ALA A 282 -11.62 -37.67 14.97
C ALA A 282 -11.16 -36.49 14.11
N SER A 283 -9.88 -36.43 13.77
CA SER A 283 -9.29 -35.29 13.05
C SER A 283 -8.40 -35.73 11.90
N LYS A 284 -8.33 -34.89 10.87
CA LYS A 284 -7.37 -34.98 9.77
C LYS A 284 -6.87 -33.59 9.41
N ARG A 285 -5.76 -33.53 8.66
CA ARG A 285 -5.24 -32.27 8.14
C ARG A 285 -6.27 -31.66 7.17
N PHE A 286 -6.50 -30.36 7.25
CA PHE A 286 -7.40 -29.67 6.33
C PHE A 286 -6.75 -29.61 4.95
N SER A 287 -7.47 -29.98 3.88
CA SER A 287 -7.02 -29.83 2.50
C SER A 287 -7.92 -28.81 1.82
N PHE A 288 -7.32 -27.71 1.38
CA PHE A 288 -8.00 -26.60 0.69
C PHE A 288 -7.43 -26.35 -0.70
N ASN A 289 -6.28 -26.95 -1.03
CA ASN A 289 -5.86 -27.16 -2.42
C ASN A 289 -5.93 -28.67 -2.73
N PRO A 290 -7.10 -29.20 -3.14
CA PRO A 290 -7.32 -30.64 -3.33
C PRO A 290 -6.56 -31.21 -4.54
N ASP A 291 -6.23 -30.36 -5.51
CA ASP A 291 -5.21 -30.63 -6.51
C ASP A 291 -3.86 -30.15 -5.96
N PRO A 292 -2.97 -31.03 -5.49
CA PRO A 292 -1.56 -30.70 -5.54
C PRO A 292 -1.20 -30.53 -7.02
N PRO A 293 -0.51 -29.44 -7.43
CA PRO A 293 0.15 -29.47 -8.73
C PRO A 293 1.07 -30.69 -8.72
N ALA A 294 0.87 -31.61 -9.66
CA ALA A 294 1.64 -32.85 -9.73
C ALA A 294 3.13 -32.52 -9.61
N SER A 295 3.79 -33.12 -8.60
CA SER A 295 5.10 -32.71 -8.06
C SER A 295 5.98 -32.13 -9.17
N PRO A 296 6.29 -30.82 -9.14
CA PRO A 296 6.46 -29.97 -10.32
C PRO A 296 7.35 -30.69 -11.33
N PRO A 297 6.80 -31.02 -12.52
CA PRO A 297 7.18 -32.20 -13.29
C PRO A 297 8.69 -32.25 -13.43
N SER A 298 9.30 -33.29 -12.86
CA SER A 298 10.74 -33.33 -12.61
C SER A 298 11.52 -33.30 -13.93
N CYS A 299 11.85 -32.10 -14.38
CA CYS A 299 12.37 -31.86 -15.71
C CYS A 299 13.68 -32.62 -15.91
N SER A 300 13.79 -33.40 -16.99
CA SER A 300 14.98 -34.20 -17.24
C SER A 300 16.16 -33.28 -17.52
N SER A 301 17.19 -33.35 -16.67
CA SER A 301 18.41 -32.55 -16.77
C SER A 301 18.95 -32.54 -18.23
N PRO A 302 19.22 -31.36 -18.83
CA PRO A 302 19.43 -30.06 -18.18
C PRO A 302 18.18 -29.15 -18.07
N GLN A 303 16.96 -29.67 -18.22
CA GLN A 303 15.74 -28.86 -18.25
C GLN A 303 15.33 -28.26 -16.89
N VAL A 304 14.64 -27.12 -16.91
CA VAL A 304 14.07 -26.40 -15.75
C VAL A 304 12.60 -26.04 -16.00
N TYR A 305 11.79 -25.99 -14.93
CA TYR A 305 10.35 -25.71 -15.01
C TYR A 305 10.09 -24.20 -14.96
N ILE A 306 9.61 -23.62 -16.07
CA ILE A 306 9.35 -22.17 -16.23
C ILE A 306 8.02 -22.00 -16.97
N ASN A 307 7.19 -21.04 -16.55
CA ASN A 307 5.90 -20.69 -17.19
C ASN A 307 4.96 -21.90 -17.45
N GLY A 308 5.00 -22.92 -16.57
CA GLY A 308 4.17 -24.11 -16.67
C GLY A 308 4.73 -25.24 -17.56
N ALA A 309 5.96 -25.14 -18.03
CA ALA A 309 6.58 -26.16 -18.89
C ALA A 309 8.06 -26.43 -18.56
N CYS A 310 8.50 -27.68 -18.76
CA CYS A 310 9.92 -28.03 -18.73
C CYS A 310 10.62 -27.49 -19.98
N THR A 311 11.56 -26.57 -19.78
CA THR A 311 12.31 -25.88 -20.84
C THR A 311 13.79 -26.25 -20.75
N THR A 312 14.41 -26.60 -21.88
CA THR A 312 15.87 -26.71 -21.97
C THR A 312 16.46 -25.29 -22.02
N PRO A 313 17.27 -24.86 -21.03
CA PRO A 313 17.89 -23.54 -21.07
C PRO A 313 18.97 -23.51 -22.17
N THR A 314 18.66 -22.87 -23.30
CA THR A 314 19.54 -22.76 -24.48
C THR A 314 20.52 -21.58 -24.41
N ALA A 315 20.52 -20.84 -23.30
CA ALA A 315 21.53 -19.85 -22.96
C ALA A 315 21.78 -19.87 -21.45
N SER A 316 23.00 -19.51 -21.05
CA SER A 316 23.36 -19.32 -19.63
C SER A 316 22.46 -18.24 -19.01
N ALA A 317 21.80 -18.54 -17.89
CA ALA A 317 21.04 -17.55 -17.14
C ALA A 317 22.00 -16.53 -16.51
N GLU A 318 22.05 -15.34 -17.09
CA GLU A 318 22.89 -14.23 -16.59
C GLU A 318 22.17 -13.53 -15.44
N VAL A 319 22.58 -13.84 -14.20
CA VAL A 319 22.09 -13.13 -13.01
C VAL A 319 22.67 -11.71 -13.02
N ARG A 320 21.81 -10.72 -13.22
CA ARG A 320 22.18 -9.30 -13.30
C ARG A 320 21.91 -8.62 -11.95
N PRO A 321 22.94 -8.09 -11.27
CA PRO A 321 22.78 -7.42 -9.98
C PRO A 321 22.15 -6.03 -10.13
N VAL A 322 21.15 -5.73 -9.31
CA VAL A 322 20.39 -4.48 -9.34
C VAL A 322 20.87 -3.51 -8.27
N LEU A 323 20.57 -2.23 -8.50
CA LEU A 323 20.70 -1.16 -7.52
C LEU A 323 19.43 -1.12 -6.66
N MET A 324 19.57 -1.01 -5.33
CA MET A 324 18.47 -1.09 -4.37
C MET A 324 18.67 -0.04 -3.27
N LEU A 325 17.59 0.64 -2.86
CA LEU A 325 17.55 1.40 -1.61
C LEU A 325 17.10 0.49 -0.44
N LEU A 326 17.99 0.26 0.51
CA LEU A 326 17.69 -0.37 1.80
C LEU A 326 17.34 0.73 2.82
N VAL A 327 16.34 0.47 3.67
CA VAL A 327 16.02 1.30 4.83
C VAL A 327 15.85 0.39 6.03
N SER A 328 16.77 0.48 6.99
CA SER A 328 16.85 -0.41 8.16
C SER A 328 16.79 0.38 9.48
N PRO A 329 16.38 -0.21 10.62
CA PRO A 329 16.44 0.47 11.91
C PRO A 329 17.90 0.69 12.34
N SER A 330 18.25 1.92 12.72
CA SER A 330 19.59 2.23 13.24
C SER A 330 19.86 1.49 14.56
N PRO A 331 21.09 1.00 14.81
CA PRO A 331 21.49 0.50 16.13
C PRO A 331 21.46 1.57 17.24
N VAL A 332 21.30 2.86 16.90
CA VAL A 332 21.42 3.99 17.84
C VAL A 332 20.22 4.94 17.74
N GLY A 333 19.14 4.62 18.47
CA GLY A 333 18.01 5.53 18.72
C GLY A 333 16.79 5.28 17.84
N THR A 334 16.01 6.33 17.58
CA THR A 334 14.76 6.32 16.78
C THR A 334 14.99 6.69 15.31
N THR A 335 16.20 6.50 14.81
CA THR A 335 16.59 6.75 13.42
C THR A 335 16.57 5.47 12.58
N TYR A 336 16.42 5.66 11.28
CA TYR A 336 16.57 4.64 10.25
C TYR A 336 17.83 4.96 9.45
N GLN A 337 18.52 3.91 9.03
CA GLN A 337 19.71 3.93 8.19
C GLN A 337 19.27 3.60 6.76
N ALA A 338 19.36 4.60 5.88
CA ALA A 338 19.05 4.53 4.46
C ALA A 338 20.34 4.36 3.66
N GLU A 339 20.40 3.35 2.80
CA GLU A 339 21.62 2.91 2.12
C GLU A 339 21.31 2.49 0.68
N LEU A 340 22.04 3.03 -0.29
CA LEU A 340 21.99 2.56 -1.66
C LEU A 340 23.04 1.46 -1.84
N CYS A 341 22.65 0.29 -2.35
CA CYS A 341 23.59 -0.81 -2.58
C CYS A 341 23.33 -1.55 -3.89
N TRP A 342 24.36 -2.24 -4.37
CA TRP A 342 24.36 -2.98 -5.62
C TRP A 342 24.56 -4.47 -5.34
N GLY A 343 23.65 -5.32 -5.79
CA GLY A 343 23.66 -6.72 -5.37
C GLY A 343 22.63 -7.63 -6.03
N GLY A 344 22.60 -8.88 -5.58
CA GLY A 344 21.53 -9.83 -5.92
C GLY A 344 20.33 -9.67 -4.97
N ALA A 345 19.12 -9.96 -5.45
CA ALA A 345 17.87 -9.87 -4.68
C ALA A 345 17.68 -11.00 -3.65
N SER A 346 18.75 -11.38 -2.94
CA SER A 346 18.78 -12.43 -1.92
C SER A 346 19.86 -12.13 -0.86
N ASP A 347 19.57 -11.14 -0.04
CA ASP A 347 19.94 -10.86 1.37
C ASP A 347 21.41 -10.93 1.86
N ASP A 348 22.34 -11.62 1.19
CA ASP A 348 23.72 -11.88 1.68
C ASP A 348 24.86 -11.25 0.84
N ASN A 349 24.56 -10.50 -0.22
CA ASN A 349 25.57 -9.97 -1.14
C ASN A 349 25.16 -8.61 -1.76
N CYS A 350 25.26 -7.56 -0.93
CA CYS A 350 24.88 -6.17 -1.18
C CYS A 350 26.12 -5.28 -0.96
N ASP A 351 26.67 -4.73 -2.04
CA ASP A 351 27.81 -3.81 -2.00
C ASP A 351 27.31 -2.38 -1.79
N LEU A 352 27.63 -1.77 -0.65
CA LEU A 352 27.25 -0.39 -0.33
C LEU A 352 27.88 0.62 -1.31
N LEU A 353 27.11 1.63 -1.70
CA LEU A 353 27.53 2.72 -2.58
C LEU A 353 27.45 4.06 -1.83
N GLY A 354 28.61 4.65 -1.55
CA GLY A 354 28.71 5.86 -0.71
C GLY A 354 28.52 5.57 0.78
N ASN A 355 28.14 6.60 1.55
CA ASN A 355 27.94 6.51 3.00
C ASN A 355 26.46 6.36 3.37
N SER A 356 26.19 5.59 4.43
CA SER A 356 24.86 5.41 5.01
C SER A 356 24.28 6.73 5.54
N VAL A 357 23.03 7.04 5.18
CA VAL A 357 22.32 8.26 5.63
C VAL A 357 21.40 7.91 6.78
N PHE A 358 21.45 8.68 7.88
CA PHE A 358 20.59 8.47 9.04
C PHE A 358 19.47 9.52 9.09
N VAL A 359 18.22 9.07 9.17
CA VAL A 359 17.00 9.89 9.16
C VAL A 359 16.08 9.50 10.32
N SER A 360 15.39 10.44 10.96
CA SER A 360 14.48 10.12 12.07
C SER A 360 13.13 9.58 11.57
N ILE A 361 12.43 8.84 12.43
CA ILE A 361 11.07 8.37 12.13
C ILE A 361 10.04 9.51 12.00
N ASP A 362 10.33 10.68 12.56
CA ASP A 362 9.45 11.83 12.50
C ASP A 362 9.73 12.65 11.22
N ASP A 363 11.01 12.80 10.84
CA ASP A 363 11.44 13.36 9.54
C ASP A 363 10.88 12.52 8.36
N LEU A 364 10.82 11.18 8.53
CA LEU A 364 10.20 10.24 7.57
C LEU A 364 8.67 10.39 7.46
N ARG A 365 8.04 11.24 8.28
CA ARG A 365 6.58 11.37 8.39
C ARG A 365 6.05 12.78 8.22
N ASP A 366 6.87 13.82 8.33
CA ASP A 366 6.43 15.19 8.10
C ASP A 366 6.31 15.49 6.59
N PRO A 367 5.11 15.80 6.07
CA PRO A 367 4.91 16.14 4.66
C PRO A 367 5.32 17.59 4.30
N ASN A 368 5.83 18.37 5.27
CA ASN A 368 6.19 19.78 5.11
C ASN A 368 7.71 20.05 5.12
N GLU A 369 8.54 19.06 5.50
CA GLU A 369 10.00 19.15 5.36
C GLU A 369 10.47 18.67 3.97
N ASP A 370 11.73 18.92 3.61
CA ASP A 370 12.29 18.58 2.29
C ASP A 370 12.44 17.05 2.07
N MET A 371 12.28 16.22 3.10
CA MET A 371 12.69 14.81 3.04
C MET A 371 11.85 13.89 2.13
N PRO A 372 10.53 14.09 1.91
CA PRO A 372 9.81 13.39 0.85
C PRO A 372 10.36 13.70 -0.55
N ALA A 373 10.90 14.90 -0.79
CA ALA A 373 11.57 15.24 -2.04
C ALA A 373 12.96 14.57 -2.14
N THR A 374 13.73 14.53 -1.04
CA THR A 374 14.99 13.77 -0.97
C THR A 374 14.78 12.29 -1.26
N LEU A 375 13.77 11.64 -0.65
CA LEU A 375 13.50 10.22 -0.87
C LEU A 375 12.99 9.95 -2.30
N ALA A 376 12.17 10.84 -2.85
CA ALA A 376 11.76 10.78 -4.26
C ALA A 376 12.96 10.94 -5.22
N TYR A 377 13.91 11.83 -4.91
CA TYR A 377 15.15 12.00 -5.68
C TYR A 377 16.04 10.76 -5.62
N VAL A 378 16.28 10.20 -4.42
CA VAL A 378 17.06 8.95 -4.27
C VAL A 378 16.42 7.81 -5.06
N LYS A 379 15.09 7.69 -5.05
CA LYS A 379 14.39 6.68 -5.85
C LYS A 379 14.45 6.96 -7.36
N GLN A 380 14.38 8.22 -7.79
CA GLN A 380 14.61 8.59 -9.19
C GLN A 380 16.03 8.21 -9.65
N VAL A 381 17.04 8.47 -8.83
CA VAL A 381 18.44 8.08 -9.10
C VAL A 381 18.58 6.55 -9.16
N GLU A 382 17.94 5.81 -8.24
CA GLU A 382 17.89 4.34 -8.27
C GLU A 382 17.32 3.81 -9.60
N ASP A 383 16.18 4.34 -10.04
CA ASP A 383 15.49 3.92 -11.27
C ASP A 383 16.27 4.30 -12.54
N GLU A 384 16.83 5.51 -12.61
CA GLU A 384 17.60 5.97 -13.77
C GLU A 384 18.95 5.26 -13.91
N LEU A 385 19.64 4.94 -12.81
CA LEU A 385 20.85 4.13 -12.80
C LEU A 385 20.57 2.65 -13.12
N ASN A 386 19.49 2.06 -12.59
CA ASN A 386 19.05 0.71 -12.99
C ASN A 386 18.72 0.65 -14.49
N ALA A 387 18.04 1.68 -15.03
CA ALA A 387 17.79 1.79 -16.46
C ALA A 387 19.09 1.94 -17.29
N MET A 388 20.10 2.65 -16.76
CA MET A 388 21.41 2.78 -17.40
C MET A 388 22.17 1.45 -17.47
N LEU A 389 22.28 0.73 -16.35
CA LEU A 389 22.89 -0.60 -16.32
C LEU A 389 22.17 -1.56 -17.28
N SER A 390 20.83 -1.50 -17.30
CA SER A 390 20.01 -2.30 -18.21
C SER A 390 20.32 -2.04 -19.70
N ARG A 391 20.57 -0.78 -20.10
CA ARG A 391 21.03 -0.46 -21.47
C ARG A 391 22.41 -1.05 -21.75
N ILE A 392 23.36 -0.90 -20.82
CA ILE A 392 24.74 -1.40 -20.96
C ILE A 392 24.76 -2.93 -21.12
N TRP A 393 24.10 -3.68 -20.24
CA TRP A 393 24.05 -5.15 -20.35
C TRP A 393 23.27 -5.63 -21.58
N SER A 394 22.32 -4.84 -22.10
CA SER A 394 21.61 -5.16 -23.34
C SER A 394 22.49 -5.00 -24.59
N ALA A 395 23.47 -4.09 -24.55
CA ALA A 395 24.51 -3.96 -25.57
C ALA A 395 25.60 -5.06 -25.50
N LYS A 396 25.51 -5.99 -24.54
CA LYS A 396 26.48 -7.08 -24.26
C LYS A 396 27.90 -6.61 -23.86
N THR A 397 28.08 -5.32 -23.61
CA THR A 397 29.32 -4.76 -23.03
C THR A 397 29.20 -4.77 -21.51
N ILE A 398 29.26 -5.95 -20.90
CA ILE A 398 29.06 -6.11 -19.44
C ILE A 398 30.27 -5.55 -18.68
N PRO A 399 30.12 -4.53 -17.80
CA PRO A 399 31.22 -4.01 -16.99
C PRO A 399 31.55 -4.98 -15.85
N SER A 400 32.79 -4.96 -15.36
CA SER A 400 33.17 -5.76 -14.19
C SER A 400 32.53 -5.21 -12.89
N ARG A 401 32.38 -6.06 -11.86
CA ARG A 401 31.88 -5.64 -10.52
C ARG A 401 32.61 -4.40 -10.00
N SER A 402 33.94 -4.41 -10.00
CA SER A 402 34.74 -3.26 -9.58
C SER A 402 34.57 -2.03 -10.48
N THR A 403 34.30 -2.19 -11.78
CA THR A 403 33.98 -1.06 -12.68
C THR A 403 32.64 -0.43 -12.31
N VAL A 404 31.59 -1.23 -12.05
CA VAL A 404 30.27 -0.70 -11.69
C VAL A 404 30.34 0.01 -10.33
N LEU A 405 30.88 -0.64 -9.31
CA LEU A 405 31.01 -0.06 -7.96
C LEU A 405 31.83 1.24 -7.98
N SER A 406 32.99 1.24 -8.64
CA SER A 406 33.85 2.43 -8.68
C SER A 406 33.18 3.62 -9.37
N ILE A 407 32.38 3.39 -10.42
CA ILE A 407 31.70 4.46 -11.14
C ILE A 407 30.48 4.96 -10.38
N LEU A 408 29.67 4.06 -9.82
CA LEU A 408 28.45 4.45 -9.10
C LEU A 408 28.76 5.13 -7.77
N SER A 409 29.68 4.59 -6.94
CA SER A 409 30.06 5.25 -5.68
C SER A 409 30.62 6.65 -5.92
N GLN A 410 31.51 6.83 -6.91
CA GLN A 410 32.09 8.15 -7.21
C GLN A 410 31.03 9.14 -7.71
N ALA A 411 30.05 8.70 -8.51
CA ALA A 411 28.97 9.56 -8.98
C ALA A 411 28.02 9.99 -7.85
N ILE A 412 27.76 9.10 -6.88
CA ILE A 412 26.93 9.36 -5.70
C ILE A 412 27.68 10.25 -4.69
N GLU A 413 28.95 9.95 -4.42
CA GLU A 413 29.83 10.75 -3.55
C GLU A 413 30.03 12.17 -4.10
N GLN A 414 30.18 12.33 -5.42
CA GLN A 414 30.23 13.66 -6.03
C GLN A 414 28.88 14.39 -5.92
N ASP A 415 27.76 13.72 -6.15
CA ASP A 415 26.45 14.36 -6.06
C ASP A 415 26.12 14.86 -4.64
N LEU A 416 26.49 14.07 -3.64
CA LEU A 416 26.43 14.44 -2.22
C LEU A 416 27.39 15.58 -1.84
N ALA A 417 28.45 15.81 -2.61
CA ALA A 417 29.43 16.87 -2.36
C ALA A 417 29.11 18.19 -3.12
N ASP A 418 28.51 18.09 -4.31
CA ASP A 418 28.17 19.22 -5.17
C ASP A 418 26.71 19.73 -4.97
N GLU A 419 25.89 19.03 -4.17
CA GLU A 419 24.45 19.29 -3.94
C GLU A 419 23.62 19.41 -5.24
N GLY A 420 24.10 18.79 -6.33
CA GLY A 420 23.85 19.28 -7.69
C GLY A 420 22.84 18.52 -8.56
N LEU A 421 22.25 17.43 -8.06
CA LEU A 421 21.40 16.49 -8.83
C LEU A 421 22.12 15.85 -10.04
N THR A 422 23.40 15.53 -9.85
CA THR A 422 24.37 15.12 -10.88
C THR A 422 24.68 13.62 -10.94
N ALA A 423 24.20 12.79 -10.00
CA ALA A 423 24.60 11.37 -9.92
C ALA A 423 24.42 10.62 -11.26
N VAL A 424 23.27 10.79 -11.92
CA VAL A 424 22.97 10.13 -13.21
C VAL A 424 23.84 10.65 -14.36
N PRO A 425 23.94 11.97 -14.65
CA PRO A 425 24.83 12.45 -15.74
C PRO A 425 26.32 12.17 -15.47
N THR A 426 26.79 12.21 -14.21
CA THR A 426 28.17 11.87 -13.84
C THR A 426 28.46 10.39 -14.09
N ALA A 427 27.59 9.48 -13.62
CA ALA A 427 27.69 8.06 -13.94
C ALA A 427 27.60 7.78 -15.45
N THR A 428 26.69 8.46 -16.16
CA THR A 428 26.55 8.35 -17.63
C THR A 428 27.87 8.68 -18.32
N LYS A 429 28.51 9.79 -17.96
CA LYS A 429 29.79 10.20 -18.56
C LYS A 429 30.89 9.20 -18.24
N ALA A 430 31.02 8.79 -16.97
CA ALA A 430 32.06 7.87 -16.53
C ALA A 430 31.95 6.48 -17.22
N PHE A 431 30.74 5.95 -17.41
CA PHE A 431 30.54 4.71 -18.18
C PHE A 431 30.87 4.90 -19.67
N VAL A 432 30.49 6.02 -20.29
CA VAL A 432 30.87 6.32 -21.69
C VAL A 432 32.39 6.40 -21.85
N ASP A 433 33.07 7.15 -20.98
CA ASP A 433 34.53 7.29 -20.96
C ASP A 433 35.23 5.93 -20.75
N ALA A 434 34.65 5.07 -19.92
CA ALA A 434 35.14 3.71 -19.64
C ALA A 434 34.83 2.68 -20.76
N GLY A 435 34.24 3.10 -21.89
CA GLY A 435 34.00 2.25 -23.06
C GLY A 435 32.60 1.63 -23.15
N TYR A 436 31.63 2.10 -22.37
CA TYR A 436 30.25 1.61 -22.33
C TYR A 436 29.26 2.65 -22.91
N PRO A 437 29.29 2.94 -24.23
CA PRO A 437 28.53 4.04 -24.83
C PRO A 437 27.01 3.91 -24.64
N ALA A 438 26.50 2.69 -24.52
CA ALA A 438 25.09 2.39 -24.24
C ALA A 438 24.56 2.94 -22.90
N ALA A 439 25.45 3.38 -21.99
CA ALA A 439 25.04 4.15 -20.82
C ALA A 439 24.25 5.41 -21.22
N ASN A 440 24.71 6.11 -22.27
CA ASN A 440 24.04 7.28 -22.81
C ASN A 440 22.79 6.86 -23.64
N PRO A 441 21.57 7.26 -23.24
CA PRO A 441 20.34 6.85 -23.91
C PRO A 441 20.26 7.31 -25.38
N SER A 442 20.98 8.37 -25.76
CA SER A 442 21.02 8.92 -27.12
C SER A 442 21.73 8.01 -28.15
N THR A 443 22.32 6.88 -27.73
CA THR A 443 23.09 5.97 -28.60
C THR A 443 22.27 4.83 -29.21
N VAL A 444 21.04 4.59 -28.72
CA VAL A 444 20.13 3.57 -29.26
C VAL A 444 18.96 4.28 -29.94
N VAL A 445 18.92 4.24 -31.28
CA VAL A 445 17.82 4.79 -32.07
C VAL A 445 16.73 3.71 -32.23
N PRO A 446 15.54 3.85 -31.61
CA PRO A 446 14.47 2.88 -31.82
C PRO A 446 13.85 3.04 -33.21
N VAL A 447 13.59 1.91 -33.88
CA VAL A 447 12.89 1.89 -35.17
C VAL A 447 11.39 1.97 -34.93
N CYS A 448 10.78 3.12 -35.24
CA CYS A 448 9.36 3.35 -35.00
C CYS A 448 8.49 2.69 -36.07
N ASN A 449 7.48 1.94 -35.65
CA ASN A 449 6.50 1.33 -36.55
C ASN A 449 5.41 2.35 -36.89
N ALA A 450 5.09 2.52 -38.18
CA ALA A 450 4.04 3.44 -38.62
C ALA A 450 2.71 3.14 -37.88
N PRO A 451 2.01 4.16 -37.34
CA PRO A 451 2.17 5.60 -37.62
C PRO A 451 3.23 6.34 -36.78
N GLN A 452 3.97 5.67 -35.88
CA GLN A 452 4.88 6.35 -34.93
C GLN A 452 6.04 7.07 -35.60
N VAL A 453 6.47 8.18 -34.97
CA VAL A 453 7.61 9.01 -35.36
C VAL A 453 8.56 9.20 -34.19
N LEU A 454 9.86 9.25 -34.50
CA LEU A 454 10.92 9.44 -33.52
C LEU A 454 10.99 10.90 -33.07
N SER A 455 10.93 11.15 -31.77
CA SER A 455 11.13 12.46 -31.15
C SER A 455 11.82 12.28 -29.80
N ASP A 456 12.90 13.03 -29.59
CA ASP A 456 13.67 13.06 -28.33
C ASP A 456 14.19 11.67 -27.89
N GLY A 457 14.58 10.85 -28.87
CA GLY A 457 15.03 9.46 -28.65
C GLY A 457 13.91 8.42 -28.46
N VAL A 458 12.65 8.84 -28.39
CA VAL A 458 11.50 7.97 -28.12
C VAL A 458 10.58 7.89 -29.35
N CYS A 459 10.06 6.70 -29.65
CA CYS A 459 8.99 6.55 -30.64
C CYS A 459 7.66 7.04 -30.06
N LYS A 460 7.16 8.16 -30.56
CA LYS A 460 5.89 8.76 -30.13
C LYS A 460 4.83 8.50 -31.21
N ASN A 461 3.59 8.27 -30.81
CA ASN A 461 2.48 8.41 -31.75
C ASN A 461 2.44 9.88 -32.23
N PRO A 462 2.28 10.16 -33.53
CA PRO A 462 2.11 11.53 -34.00
C PRO A 462 0.89 12.15 -33.32
N ALA A 463 0.98 13.41 -32.92
CA ALA A 463 -0.13 14.11 -32.29
C ALA A 463 -1.35 14.07 -33.22
N VAL A 464 -2.50 13.66 -32.69
CA VAL A 464 -3.75 13.53 -33.45
C VAL A 464 -4.35 14.93 -33.67
N VAL A 465 -3.83 15.62 -34.70
CA VAL A 465 -4.28 16.96 -35.09
C VAL A 465 -5.64 16.85 -35.78
N CYS A 466 -6.71 17.02 -35.01
CA CYS A 466 -8.05 17.10 -35.55
C CYS A 466 -8.24 18.41 -36.31
N THR A 467 -8.62 18.33 -37.59
CA THR A 467 -9.02 19.48 -38.38
C THR A 467 -10.45 19.91 -38.02
N SER A 468 -10.65 21.23 -37.88
CA SER A 468 -11.96 21.83 -37.62
C SER A 468 -12.99 21.35 -38.68
N PRO A 469 -14.23 20.97 -38.30
CA PRO A 469 -14.89 21.21 -37.01
C PRO A 469 -14.75 20.08 -35.97
N LYS A 470 -13.80 19.15 -36.13
CA LYS A 470 -13.62 18.04 -35.17
C LYS A 470 -12.67 18.41 -34.03
N ILE A 471 -12.93 17.87 -32.85
CA ILE A 471 -12.10 18.01 -31.65
C ILE A 471 -11.56 16.65 -31.20
N LEU A 472 -10.43 16.67 -30.48
CA LEU A 472 -9.82 15.46 -29.92
C LEU A 472 -10.51 15.10 -28.61
N GLN A 473 -11.15 13.94 -28.54
CA GLN A 473 -11.80 13.43 -27.33
C GLN A 473 -11.45 11.94 -27.15
N ASN A 474 -10.92 11.57 -25.98
CA ASN A 474 -10.45 10.22 -25.66
C ASN A 474 -9.46 9.60 -26.68
N GLY A 475 -8.74 10.43 -27.43
CA GLY A 475 -7.78 10.01 -28.47
C GLY A 475 -8.34 9.98 -29.90
N GLU A 476 -9.63 10.22 -30.11
CA GLU A 476 -10.27 10.22 -31.44
C GLU A 476 -10.79 11.62 -31.86
N CYS A 477 -10.83 11.88 -33.16
CA CYS A 477 -11.37 13.12 -33.72
C CYS A 477 -12.89 13.05 -33.92
N VAL A 478 -13.63 13.46 -32.90
CA VAL A 478 -15.10 13.49 -32.88
C VAL A 478 -15.65 14.83 -33.38
N THR A 479 -16.84 14.79 -33.99
CA THR A 479 -17.61 16.02 -34.26
C THR A 479 -18.43 16.34 -33.00
N PRO A 480 -18.22 17.48 -32.33
CA PRO A 480 -18.93 17.79 -31.10
C PRO A 480 -20.43 18.00 -31.38
N LEU A 481 -21.28 17.21 -30.72
CA LEU A 481 -22.72 17.50 -30.67
C LEU A 481 -22.97 18.77 -29.85
N PRO A 482 -24.06 19.53 -30.13
CA PRO A 482 -24.41 20.72 -29.37
C PRO A 482 -24.74 20.34 -27.92
N LEU A 483 -23.88 20.75 -26.99
CA LEU A 483 -24.02 20.50 -25.56
C LEU A 483 -25.30 21.14 -25.00
N LYS A 484 -26.25 20.31 -24.57
CA LYS A 484 -27.02 20.62 -23.37
C LYS A 484 -26.11 20.43 -22.17
N VAL A 485 -25.96 21.48 -21.37
CA VAL A 485 -25.28 21.41 -20.08
C VAL A 485 -26.35 21.29 -19.00
N ASP A 486 -26.56 20.08 -18.48
CA ASP A 486 -27.21 19.90 -17.18
C ASP A 486 -26.15 20.05 -16.07
N PRO A 487 -26.45 20.72 -14.95
CA PRO A 487 -25.44 21.14 -13.98
C PRO A 487 -24.93 19.97 -13.13
N ILE A 488 -23.60 19.81 -13.08
CA ILE A 488 -22.92 18.93 -12.13
C ILE A 488 -22.27 19.79 -11.03
N TYR A 489 -22.45 19.37 -9.79
CA TYR A 489 -22.30 20.20 -8.59
C TYR A 489 -20.87 20.55 -8.22
N GLY A 490 -20.66 21.81 -7.83
CA GLY A 490 -19.56 22.24 -6.95
C GLY A 490 -20.11 23.25 -5.96
N TYR A 491 -20.10 22.92 -4.66
CA TYR A 491 -20.67 23.77 -3.60
C TYR A 491 -19.63 24.03 -2.51
N MET A 492 -19.66 25.23 -1.92
CA MET A 492 -18.88 25.54 -0.71
C MET A 492 -19.48 26.74 0.02
N GLU A 493 -20.08 26.51 1.19
CA GLU A 493 -20.52 27.60 2.06
C GLU A 493 -19.33 28.28 2.72
N ILE A 494 -19.41 29.61 2.90
CA ILE A 494 -18.39 30.39 3.62
C ILE A 494 -18.71 30.39 5.12
N PRO A 495 -17.87 29.84 6.02
CA PRO A 495 -18.06 29.97 7.46
C PRO A 495 -18.02 31.44 7.93
N THR A 496 -18.76 31.77 8.98
CA THR A 496 -18.68 33.07 9.66
C THR A 496 -17.31 33.29 10.32
N PRO A 497 -16.90 34.55 10.55
CA PRO A 497 -15.52 34.97 10.29
C PRO A 497 -14.48 34.48 11.31
N VAL A 498 -13.32 34.07 10.78
CA VAL A 498 -12.12 33.78 11.58
C VAL A 498 -11.50 35.10 12.07
N SER A 499 -11.35 35.24 13.39
CA SER A 499 -10.79 36.44 14.02
C SER A 499 -9.27 36.36 14.17
N HIS A 500 -8.51 36.53 13.09
CA HIS A 500 -7.05 36.68 13.14
C HIS A 500 -6.56 37.86 12.28
N ALA A 501 -5.44 38.44 12.71
CA ALA A 501 -4.95 39.74 12.24
C ALA A 501 -3.68 39.62 11.37
N SER A 502 -3.83 39.10 10.15
CA SER A 502 -2.90 39.39 9.04
C SER A 502 -3.61 40.28 8.00
N GLN A 503 -2.92 40.64 6.91
CA GLN A 503 -3.47 41.58 5.93
C GLN A 503 -4.17 40.91 4.73
N ASP A 504 -4.20 39.58 4.71
CA ASP A 504 -4.37 38.79 3.50
C ASP A 504 -5.84 38.47 3.18
N TYR A 505 -6.18 38.55 1.89
CA TYR A 505 -7.52 38.23 1.40
C TYR A 505 -7.68 36.71 1.30
N ILE A 506 -8.49 36.12 2.18
CA ILE A 506 -8.75 34.67 2.16
C ILE A 506 -9.66 34.36 0.97
N CYS A 507 -9.05 33.97 -0.14
CA CYS A 507 -9.70 33.34 -1.28
C CYS A 507 -9.67 31.82 -1.15
N LYS A 508 -10.80 31.16 -1.42
CA LYS A 508 -10.83 29.73 -1.75
C LYS A 508 -11.11 29.59 -3.24
N SER A 509 -10.31 28.76 -3.90
CA SER A 509 -10.34 28.57 -5.36
C SER A 509 -10.45 27.09 -5.72
N TRP A 510 -11.09 26.78 -6.85
CA TRP A 510 -11.22 25.42 -7.38
C TRP A 510 -11.20 25.43 -8.91
N GLN A 511 -10.75 24.32 -9.49
CA GLN A 511 -10.85 24.04 -10.92
C GLN A 511 -12.24 23.47 -11.24
N VAL A 512 -12.81 23.83 -12.39
CA VAL A 512 -14.08 23.24 -12.85
C VAL A 512 -13.81 21.94 -13.61
N ILE A 513 -14.42 20.84 -13.19
CA ILE A 513 -14.27 19.55 -13.88
C ILE A 513 -14.92 19.65 -15.27
N GLY A 514 -14.13 19.43 -16.33
CA GLY A 514 -14.60 19.47 -17.72
C GLY A 514 -14.52 20.83 -18.41
N ALA A 515 -14.06 21.88 -17.74
CA ALA A 515 -13.77 23.18 -18.34
C ALA A 515 -12.47 23.75 -17.74
N PRO A 516 -11.45 24.15 -18.53
CA PRO A 516 -10.22 24.76 -18.02
C PRO A 516 -10.47 26.21 -17.55
N ILE A 517 -11.25 26.31 -16.47
CA ILE A 517 -11.68 27.53 -15.79
C ILE A 517 -11.53 27.30 -14.30
N LYS A 518 -10.88 28.26 -13.64
CA LYS A 518 -10.72 28.32 -12.19
C LYS A 518 -11.64 29.39 -11.64
N LEU A 519 -12.42 29.02 -10.62
CA LEU A 519 -13.34 29.89 -9.91
C LEU A 519 -12.86 30.09 -8.48
N SER A 520 -13.08 31.28 -7.94
CA SER A 520 -12.73 31.62 -6.56
C SER A 520 -13.84 32.39 -5.86
N SER A 521 -13.93 32.24 -4.55
CA SER A 521 -14.73 33.08 -3.65
C SER A 521 -13.84 33.59 -2.51
N CYS A 522 -13.88 34.89 -2.25
CA CYS A 522 -12.92 35.60 -1.42
C CYS A 522 -13.61 36.47 -0.35
N GLY A 523 -13.14 36.37 0.90
CA GLY A 523 -13.60 37.19 2.02
C GLY A 523 -12.88 38.53 2.14
N LEU A 524 -13.56 39.54 2.70
CA LEU A 524 -12.93 40.78 3.18
C LEU A 524 -12.47 40.64 4.65
N LYS A 525 -11.63 41.58 5.11
CA LYS A 525 -11.07 41.62 6.47
C LYS A 525 -12.14 41.51 7.57
N ALA A 526 -11.76 40.92 8.70
CA ALA A 526 -12.59 40.83 9.89
C ALA A 526 -13.18 42.20 10.29
N GLY A 527 -14.51 42.28 10.39
CA GLY A 527 -15.26 43.51 10.64
C GLY A 527 -15.92 44.13 9.40
N SER A 528 -15.46 43.81 8.19
CA SER A 528 -16.12 44.23 6.94
C SER A 528 -17.20 43.24 6.51
N LYS A 529 -18.39 43.76 6.13
CA LYS A 529 -19.45 42.97 5.50
C LYS A 529 -19.25 42.97 3.98
N GLY A 530 -18.76 41.86 3.45
CA GLY A 530 -18.67 41.63 2.00
C GLY A 530 -17.70 40.52 1.63
N GLY A 531 -17.78 40.09 0.37
CA GLY A 531 -16.88 39.14 -0.28
C GLY A 531 -17.09 39.20 -1.79
N TYR A 532 -16.11 38.74 -2.57
CA TYR A 532 -16.12 38.83 -4.03
C TYR A 532 -15.78 37.48 -4.67
N SER A 533 -16.17 37.29 -5.93
CA SER A 533 -15.75 36.15 -6.74
C SER A 533 -14.60 36.54 -7.68
N VAL A 534 -13.91 35.52 -8.21
CA VAL A 534 -12.92 35.66 -9.28
C VAL A 534 -13.15 34.51 -10.27
N VAL A 535 -12.95 34.79 -11.56
CA VAL A 535 -12.82 33.75 -12.60
C VAL A 535 -11.48 33.91 -13.32
N GLU A 536 -10.85 32.80 -13.66
CA GLU A 536 -9.54 32.73 -14.31
C GLU A 536 -9.60 31.70 -15.43
N ASN A 537 -9.20 32.11 -16.64
CA ASN A 537 -9.29 31.26 -17.83
C ASN A 537 -7.99 30.49 -18.07
N ASP A 538 -7.89 29.31 -17.48
CA ASP A 538 -6.76 28.38 -17.63
C ASP A 538 -6.76 27.64 -19.00
N ASN A 539 -7.70 27.96 -19.89
CA ASN A 539 -7.71 27.47 -21.26
C ASN A 539 -6.51 28.00 -22.05
N SER A 540 -5.90 27.16 -22.89
CA SER A 540 -4.75 27.56 -23.74
C SER A 540 -5.08 28.59 -24.83
N GLY A 541 -6.36 28.92 -25.02
CA GLY A 541 -6.86 29.92 -25.96
C GLY A 541 -8.01 30.76 -25.37
N PRO A 542 -8.49 31.76 -26.11
CA PRO A 542 -9.56 32.63 -25.62
C PRO A 542 -10.90 31.88 -25.46
N ALA A 543 -11.74 32.33 -24.52
CA ALA A 543 -13.03 31.71 -24.23
C ALA A 543 -14.14 32.72 -23.89
N ASP A 544 -15.40 32.35 -24.15
CA ASP A 544 -16.57 32.96 -23.52
C ASP A 544 -16.90 32.18 -22.24
N VAL A 545 -17.02 32.87 -21.11
CA VAL A 545 -17.19 32.27 -19.79
C VAL A 545 -18.35 32.95 -19.06
N CYS A 546 -19.41 32.19 -18.77
CA CYS A 546 -20.52 32.62 -17.93
C CYS A 546 -20.57 31.82 -16.64
N TYR A 547 -20.90 32.50 -15.54
CA TYR A 547 -21.11 31.89 -14.23
C TYR A 547 -22.19 32.63 -13.44
N ARG A 548 -22.71 32.01 -12.39
CA ARG A 548 -23.71 32.56 -11.48
C ARG A 548 -23.10 32.84 -10.12
N ILE A 549 -23.59 33.87 -9.44
CA ILE A 549 -23.27 34.21 -8.06
C ILE A 549 -24.57 34.23 -7.26
N THR A 550 -24.66 33.46 -6.18
CA THR A 550 -25.74 33.61 -5.19
C THR A 550 -25.19 34.31 -3.95
N TYR A 551 -25.88 35.33 -3.45
CA TYR A 551 -25.48 36.11 -2.28
C TYR A 551 -26.21 35.64 -1.02
N LYS A 552 -25.62 35.82 0.17
CA LYS A 552 -26.11 35.25 1.44
C LYS A 552 -27.51 35.70 1.90
N ASP A 553 -28.10 36.72 1.28
CA ASP A 553 -29.45 37.23 1.55
C ASP A 553 -30.41 37.14 0.33
N ARG A 554 -29.94 36.64 -0.83
CA ARG A 554 -30.70 36.58 -2.08
C ARG A 554 -30.93 35.15 -2.52
N SER A 555 -32.19 34.78 -2.73
CA SER A 555 -32.59 33.48 -3.28
C SER A 555 -32.37 33.35 -4.80
N THR A 556 -32.15 34.46 -5.51
CA THR A 556 -31.95 34.50 -6.97
C THR A 556 -30.47 34.66 -7.34
N PRO A 557 -29.85 33.71 -8.06
CA PRO A 557 -28.48 33.86 -8.54
C PRO A 557 -28.37 34.94 -9.63
N GLU A 558 -27.32 35.76 -9.57
CA GLU A 558 -26.97 36.76 -10.58
C GLU A 558 -25.99 36.13 -11.60
N LYS A 559 -26.30 36.22 -12.90
CA LYS A 559 -25.47 35.64 -13.97
C LYS A 559 -24.54 36.69 -14.57
N LEU A 560 -23.24 36.44 -14.53
CA LEU A 560 -22.21 37.22 -15.20
C LEU A 560 -21.64 36.45 -16.40
N CYS A 561 -21.26 37.17 -17.46
CA CYS A 561 -20.64 36.60 -18.66
C CYS A 561 -19.50 37.49 -19.14
N PHE A 562 -18.34 36.89 -19.36
CA PHE A 562 -17.16 37.53 -19.95
C PHE A 562 -16.92 36.92 -21.34
N ILE A 563 -16.81 37.77 -22.35
CA ILE A 563 -16.74 37.37 -23.76
C ILE A 563 -15.31 37.57 -24.25
N THR A 564 -14.66 36.49 -24.72
CA THR A 564 -13.24 36.49 -25.14
C THR A 564 -12.25 36.79 -24.01
N MET A 565 -12.40 36.13 -22.84
CA MET A 565 -11.31 36.07 -21.87
C MET A 565 -10.08 35.42 -22.52
N ALA A 566 -8.90 36.03 -22.39
CA ALA A 566 -7.65 35.46 -22.92
C ALA A 566 -7.11 34.30 -22.05
N SER A 567 -6.16 33.52 -22.56
CA SER A 567 -5.45 32.49 -21.78
C SER A 567 -4.72 33.11 -20.59
N GLY A 568 -4.92 32.57 -19.39
CA GLY A 568 -4.43 33.12 -18.12
C GLY A 568 -5.11 34.43 -17.69
N GLU A 569 -6.20 34.86 -18.35
CA GLU A 569 -6.86 36.11 -17.95
C GLU A 569 -7.74 35.92 -16.71
N VAL A 570 -7.49 36.75 -15.70
CA VAL A 570 -8.25 36.82 -14.45
C VAL A 570 -9.27 37.96 -14.54
N LYS A 571 -10.55 37.67 -14.31
CA LYS A 571 -11.62 38.67 -14.15
C LYS A 571 -12.20 38.59 -12.73
N GLN A 572 -11.98 39.64 -11.96
CA GLN A 572 -12.68 39.93 -10.71
C GLN A 572 -13.85 40.88 -11.02
N PRO A 573 -15.12 40.45 -10.95
CA PRO A 573 -16.24 41.41 -10.95
C PRO A 573 -16.11 42.30 -9.70
N ALA A 574 -16.06 43.61 -9.93
CA ALA A 574 -15.81 44.56 -8.86
C ALA A 574 -17.02 44.64 -7.91
N CYS A 575 -16.96 43.92 -6.77
CA CYS A 575 -17.89 44.05 -5.65
C CYS A 575 -17.71 45.38 -4.88
N TYR A 576 -17.50 46.47 -5.62
CA TYR A 576 -17.23 47.82 -5.15
C TYR A 576 -18.46 48.73 -5.28
N SER A 577 -19.43 48.36 -6.12
CA SER A 577 -20.73 49.03 -6.26
C SER A 577 -21.76 48.61 -5.19
N CYS A 578 -21.56 47.48 -4.52
CA CYS A 578 -22.36 47.03 -3.37
C CYS A 578 -21.92 47.75 -2.08
N GLY A 579 -22.17 49.07 -2.02
CA GLY A 579 -21.60 49.99 -1.03
C GLY A 579 -21.61 49.51 0.43
N THR A 580 -20.42 49.18 0.93
CA THR A 580 -19.97 48.96 2.34
C THR A 580 -20.78 48.03 3.26
N THR A 581 -21.92 47.52 2.81
CA THR A 581 -22.83 46.66 3.58
C THR A 581 -23.36 45.47 2.78
N GLY A 582 -22.76 45.23 1.61
CA GLY A 582 -23.17 44.18 0.68
C GLY A 582 -23.18 42.77 1.31
N PRO A 583 -24.16 41.92 0.94
CA PRO A 583 -24.17 40.53 1.35
C PRO A 583 -22.94 39.80 0.80
N GLY A 584 -22.32 38.95 1.62
CA GLY A 584 -21.24 38.09 1.14
C GLY A 584 -21.74 37.13 0.05
N VAL A 585 -20.86 36.78 -0.89
CA VAL A 585 -21.09 35.64 -1.79
C VAL A 585 -21.35 34.37 -0.97
N ASN A 586 -22.34 33.58 -1.36
CA ASN A 586 -22.63 32.28 -0.76
C ASN A 586 -22.27 31.11 -1.68
N LEU A 587 -22.42 31.30 -2.99
CA LEU A 587 -22.22 30.27 -4.01
C LEU A 587 -21.75 30.91 -5.31
N VAL A 588 -20.84 30.23 -6.03
CA VAL A 588 -20.42 30.58 -7.39
C VAL A 588 -20.45 29.31 -8.24
N GLU A 589 -21.13 29.32 -9.39
CA GLU A 589 -21.32 28.15 -10.26
C GLU A 589 -21.00 28.49 -11.71
N LEU A 590 -20.24 27.65 -12.42
CA LEU A 590 -20.09 27.82 -13.88
C LEU A 590 -21.45 27.56 -14.57
N ASP A 591 -21.87 28.48 -15.42
CA ASP A 591 -23.13 28.41 -16.18
C ASP A 591 -22.87 27.94 -17.61
N SER A 592 -21.84 28.48 -18.27
CA SER A 592 -21.38 28.01 -19.56
C SER A 592 -19.92 28.38 -19.81
N PHE A 593 -19.19 27.49 -20.51
CA PHE A 593 -17.86 27.74 -21.03
C PHE A 593 -17.86 27.42 -22.52
N LYS A 594 -17.23 28.26 -23.33
CA LYS A 594 -17.11 28.08 -24.77
C LYS A 594 -15.73 28.60 -25.24
N PRO A 595 -14.78 27.71 -25.58
CA PRO A 595 -13.51 28.12 -26.18
C PRO A 595 -13.73 28.66 -27.61
N LYS A 596 -12.73 29.39 -28.14
CA LYS A 596 -12.73 29.97 -29.49
C LYS A 596 -11.53 29.51 -30.32
#